data_AF-A0A2S7Z3E4-F1
#
_entry.id   AF-A0A2S7Z3E4-F1
#
_cell.length_a   1.000
_cell.length_b   1.000
_cell.length_c   1.000
_cell.angle_alpha   90.00
_cell.angle_beta   90.00
_cell.angle_gamma   90.00
#
_symmetry.space_group_name_H-M   'P 1'
#
loop_
_entity.id
_entity.type
_entity.pdbx_description
1 polymer ?
#
loop_
_entity_poly.entity_id
_entity_poly.type
_entity_poly.pdbx_seq_one_letter_code
_entity_poly.pdbx_strand_id
1 'polypeptide(L)' 'MGHNPEDAVSYWNRCGCYYGAKSHTVRKWMLDSNNYRLEYGLGNYSRGAKSKERYKKSRKPKNGKLLKSC' A
#
# COMPACT_ATOMS: atom_id res chain seq x y z
N MET A 1 10.72 7.80 8.70
CA MET A 1 10.78 6.58 7.87
C MET A 1 9.49 6.51 7.08
N GLY A 2 9.55 6.25 5.77
CA GLY A 2 8.38 6.27 4.89
C GLY A 2 8.37 5.06 3.98
N HIS A 3 7.19 4.71 3.47
CA HIS A 3 7.05 3.65 2.48
C HIS A 3 7.73 4.06 1.18
N ASN A 4 8.70 3.25 0.74
CA ASN A 4 9.49 3.51 -0.46
C ASN A 4 10.05 2.17 -0.96
N PRO A 5 9.93 1.83 -2.26
CA PRO A 5 9.60 2.73 -3.38
C PRO A 5 8.10 2.97 -3.62
N GLU A 6 7.22 2.09 -3.14
CA GLU A 6 5.77 2.21 -3.34
C GLU A 6 5.09 2.79 -2.10
N ASP A 7 4.25 3.81 -2.27
CA ASP A 7 3.47 4.41 -1.17
C ASP A 7 2.37 3.44 -0.67
N ALA A 8 2.01 3.55 0.61
CA ALA A 8 0.99 2.70 1.23
C ALA A 8 -0.38 2.81 0.54
N VAL A 9 -0.77 4.01 0.12
CA VAL A 9 -2.06 4.26 -0.56
C VAL A 9 -2.03 3.65 -1.96
N SER A 10 -0.89 3.74 -2.66
CA SER A 10 -0.69 3.13 -3.98
C SER A 10 -0.79 1.61 -3.90
N TYR A 11 -0.06 0.99 -2.95
CA TYR A 11 -0.14 -0.45 -2.72
C TYR A 11 -1.56 -0.89 -2.35
N TRP A 12 -2.26 -0.14 -1.49
CA TRP A 12 -3.65 -0.44 -1.16
C TRP A 12 -4.55 -0.40 -2.40
N ASN A 13 -4.40 0.62 -3.24
CA ASN A 13 -5.21 0.83 -4.43
C ASN A 13 -4.92 -0.14 -5.57
N ARG A 14 -3.71 -0.71 -5.61
CA ARG A 14 -3.26 -1.73 -6.57
C ARG A 14 -3.59 -3.14 -6.09
N CYS A 15 -3.34 -3.42 -4.81
CA CYS A 15 -3.31 -4.77 -4.24
C CYS A 15 -4.12 -4.92 -2.96
N GLY A 16 -3.83 -4.08 -1.96
CA GLY A 16 -4.33 -4.31 -0.60
C GLY A 16 -5.86 -4.31 -0.49
N CYS A 17 -6.55 -3.50 -1.29
CA CYS A 17 -8.00 -3.41 -1.28
C CYS A 17 -8.71 -4.72 -1.68
N TYR A 18 -8.05 -5.60 -2.47
CA TYR A 18 -8.58 -6.89 -2.91
C TYR A 18 -8.40 -8.01 -1.88
N TYR A 19 -7.30 -7.97 -1.11
CA TYR A 19 -7.06 -8.92 -0.03
C TYR A 19 -7.86 -8.54 1.24
N GLY A 20 -8.09 -7.24 1.43
CA GLY A 20 -8.80 -6.69 2.58
C GLY A 20 -7.88 -6.17 3.68
N ALA A 21 -8.37 -5.19 4.45
CA ALA A 21 -7.58 -4.38 5.38
C ALA A 21 -6.83 -5.18 6.45
N LYS A 22 -7.39 -6.31 6.89
CA LYS A 22 -6.81 -7.16 7.95
C LYS A 22 -6.24 -8.48 7.43
N SER A 23 -6.12 -8.66 6.12
CA SER A 23 -5.57 -9.87 5.53
C SER A 23 -4.11 -10.08 5.90
N HIS A 24 -3.68 -11.34 5.94
CA HIS A 24 -2.28 -11.69 6.21
C HIS A 24 -1.35 -11.08 5.16
N THR A 25 -1.74 -11.06 3.88
CA THR A 25 -0.95 -10.49 2.78
C THR A 25 -0.69 -8.99 2.98
N VAL A 26 -1.73 -8.21 3.31
CA VAL A 26 -1.57 -6.77 3.54
C VAL A 26 -0.71 -6.52 4.78
N ARG A 27 -0.92 -7.27 5.86
CA ARG A 27 -0.08 -7.13 7.06
C ARG A 27 1.38 -7.47 6.78
N LYS A 28 1.64 -8.54 6.03
CA LYS A 28 3.00 -8.92 5.65
C LYS A 28 3.70 -7.80 4.89
N TRP A 29 3.01 -7.17 3.94
CA TRP A 29 3.57 -6.02 3.20
C TRP A 29 3.78 -4.79 4.09
N MET A 30 2.80 -4.45 4.94
CA MET A 30 2.88 -3.30 5.84
C MET A 30 3.96 -3.45 6.93
N LEU A 31 4.31 -4.67 7.31
CA LEU A 31 5.32 -4.96 8.34
C LEU A 31 6.70 -5.26 7.76
N ASP A 32 6.84 -5.38 6.44
CA ASP A 32 8.11 -5.67 5.81
C ASP A 32 9.01 -4.43 5.83
N SER A 33 10.14 -4.53 6.53
CA SER A 33 11.14 -3.46 6.61
C SER A 33 11.72 -3.08 5.25
N ASN A 34 11.70 -3.99 4.27
CA ASN A 34 12.17 -3.70 2.91
C ASN A 34 11.26 -2.71 2.17
N ASN A 35 10.01 -2.53 2.60
CA ASN A 35 9.09 -1.54 2.05
C ASN A 35 9.26 -0.16 2.69
N TYR A 36 10.23 0.01 3.59
CA TYR A 36 10.52 1.26 4.27
C TYR A 36 11.92 1.75 3.95
N ARG A 37 12.05 3.06 3.74
CA ARG A 37 13.34 3.74 3.68
C ARG A 37 13.41 4.83 4.74
N LEU A 38 14.55 4.89 5.41
CA LEU A 38 14.90 6.05 6.21
C LEU A 38 15.38 7.13 5.24
N GLU A 39 14.55 8.14 5.04
CA GLU A 39 14.97 9.35 4.32
C GLU A 39 15.28 10.45 5.33
N TYR A 40 16.38 11.13 5.09
CA TYR A 40 16.78 12.29 5.86
C TYR A 40 16.02 13.52 5.32
N GLY A 41 15.30 14.23 6.20
CA GLY A 41 14.54 15.43 5.86
C GLY A 41 13.05 15.23 5.58
N LEU A 42 12.39 16.29 5.10
CA LEU A 42 10.92 16.41 4.94
C LEU A 42 10.35 15.67 3.71
N GLY A 43 11.18 14.95 2.95
CA GLY A 43 10.83 14.33 1.68
C GLY A 43 9.62 13.40 1.75
N ASN A 44 9.60 12.48 2.71
CA ASN A 44 8.51 11.52 2.93
C ASN A 44 7.14 12.18 3.12
N TYR A 45 7.04 13.12 4.07
CA TYR A 45 5.77 13.81 4.33
C TYR A 45 5.32 14.63 3.12
N SER A 46 6.26 15.29 2.43
CA SER A 46 5.95 16.08 1.23
C SER A 46 5.45 15.21 0.07
N ARG A 47 5.98 13.99 -0.10
CA ARG A 47 5.55 13.06 -1.16
C ARG A 47 4.13 12.54 -0.89
N GLY A 48 3.85 12.18 0.37
CA GLY A 48 2.49 11.84 0.79
C GLY A 48 1.51 13.00 0.56
N ALA A 49 1.87 14.23 0.94
CA ALA A 49 1.04 15.41 0.76
C ALA A 49 0.83 15.80 -0.72
N LYS A 50 1.81 15.54 -1.59
CA LYS A 50 1.70 15.74 -3.05
C LYS A 50 0.87 14.65 -3.73
N SER A 51 0.79 13.46 -3.14
CA SER A 51 -0.02 12.38 -3.69
C SER A 51 -1.49 12.75 -3.66
N LYS A 52 -2.15 12.71 -4.83
CA LYS A 52 -3.60 12.92 -4.96
C LYS A 52 -4.38 11.63 -4.72
N GLU A 53 -3.70 10.52 -4.44
CA GLU A 53 -4.34 9.23 -4.26
C GLU A 53 -5.16 9.18 -2.98
N ARG A 54 -6.32 8.53 -3.07
CA ARG A 54 -7.21 8.27 -1.95
C ARG A 54 -7.41 6.76 -1.83
N TYR A 55 -7.62 6.28 -0.61
CA TYR A 55 -7.93 4.89 -0.36
C TYR A 55 -9.20 4.46 -1.11
N LYS A 56 -9.09 3.47 -2.00
CA LYS A 56 -10.25 2.80 -2.60
C LYS A 56 -10.97 1.97 -1.54
N LYS A 57 -12.30 1.82 -1.65
CA LYS A 57 -13.04 0.88 -0.80
C LYS A 57 -12.51 -0.53 -1.00
N SER A 58 -12.42 -1.30 0.10
CA SER A 58 -12.05 -2.71 0.01
C SER A 58 -13.06 -3.44 -0.88
N ARG A 59 -12.53 -4.17 -1.86
CA ARG A 59 -13.31 -4.99 -2.76
C ARG A 59 -13.21 -6.42 -2.26
N LYS A 60 -14.32 -7.01 -1.83
CA LYS A 60 -14.36 -8.46 -1.67
C LYS A 60 -14.15 -9.09 -3.05
N PRO A 61 -13.27 -10.11 -3.19
CA PRO A 61 -13.06 -10.75 -4.47
C PRO A 61 -14.38 -11.35 -4.95
N LYS A 62 -14.90 -10.84 -6.08
CA LYS A 62 -16.00 -11.49 -6.78
C LYS A 62 -15.39 -12.69 -7.51
N ASN A 63 -15.78 -13.90 -7.09
CA ASN A 63 -15.45 -15.18 -7.74
C ASN A 63 -14.00 -15.67 -7.63
N GLY A 64 -13.30 -15.44 -6.50
CA GLY A 64 -12.02 -16.10 -6.19
C GLY A 64 -10.84 -15.77 -7.12
N LYS A 65 -11.05 -14.99 -8.19
CA LYS A 65 -10.01 -14.51 -9.09
C LYS A 65 -9.34 -13.30 -8.47
N LEU A 66 -8.29 -13.56 -7.71
CA LEU A 66 -7.35 -12.56 -7.29
C LEU A 66 -6.67 -11.99 -8.55
N LEU A 67 -6.80 -10.68 -8.79
CA LEU A 67 -6.26 -10.05 -9.99
C LEU A 67 -4.75 -10.31 -10.05
N LYS A 68 -4.33 -10.98 -11.12
CA LYS A 68 -2.93 -11.33 -11.39
C LYS A 68 -2.10 -10.03 -11.45
N SER A 69 -0.93 -10.06 -10.84
CA SER A 69 0.06 -8.97 -10.68
C SER A 69 -0.13 -8.01 -9.49
N CYS A 70 -0.29 -8.63 -8.33
CA CYS A 70 0.41 -8.19 -7.12
C CYS A 70 1.53 -9.21 -6.86
#